data_AF-A0A7S2HE34-F1
#
_entry.id   AF-A0A7S2HE34-F1
#
_cell.length_a   1.000
_cell.length_b   1.000
_cell.length_c   1.000
_cell.angle_alpha   90.00
_cell.angle_beta   90.00
_cell.angle_gamma   90.00
#
_symmetry.space_group_name_H-M   'P 1'
#
loop_
_entity.id
_entity.type
_entity.pdbx_description
1 polymer ?
#
loop_
_entity_poly.entity_id
_entity_poly.type
_entity_poly.pdbx_seq_one_letter_code
_entity_poly.pdbx_strand_id
1 'polypeptide(L)'
;VVKSELLGLLLARLPLLEFECRKDVAQVFSSLLRKQAGEHSAAAWLEGNPEVLLAMVNAYEQPEVTLNYGLMLREAIRHERLALILLWHDPTFATLFSCLESAHFDVASDAFATCRDLLTRHKACVATFLQEHYDRFFEQYMMLVTSTNYVTKRQSLK
;
A
#
# COMPACT_ATOMS: atom_id res chain seq x y z
N VAL A 1 -5.58 9.26 22.29
CA VAL A 1 -4.36 10.07 22.02
C VAL A 1 -3.10 9.21 22.14
N VAL A 2 -2.69 8.74 23.32
CA VAL A 2 -1.42 7.99 23.52
C VAL A 2 -1.24 6.71 22.65
N LYS A 3 -2.32 5.97 22.37
CA LYS A 3 -2.22 4.73 21.56
C LYS A 3 -1.94 4.99 20.08
N SER A 4 -2.38 6.14 19.56
CA SER A 4 -2.33 6.42 18.12
C SER A 4 -1.00 7.06 17.71
N GLU A 5 -0.45 7.94 18.54
CA GLU A 5 0.88 8.53 18.33
C GLU A 5 1.99 7.49 18.37
N LEU A 6 1.89 6.51 19.28
CA LEU A 6 2.83 5.39 19.34
C LEU A 6 2.80 4.56 18.06
N LEU A 7 1.62 4.30 17.50
CA LEU A 7 1.48 3.53 16.27
C LEU A 7 2.16 4.26 15.10
N GLY A 8 1.89 5.56 14.93
CA GLY A 8 2.55 6.37 13.91
C GLY A 8 4.07 6.38 14.05
N LEU A 9 4.58 6.52 15.28
CA LEU A 9 6.02 6.49 15.54
C LEU A 9 6.66 5.14 15.21
N LEU A 10 6.02 4.02 15.59
CA LEU A 10 6.50 2.67 15.28
C LEU A 10 6.56 2.44 13.78
N LEU A 11 5.56 2.89 13.03
CA LEU A 11 5.54 2.78 11.56
C LEU A 11 6.63 3.64 10.91
N ALA A 12 6.84 4.87 11.39
CA ALA A 12 7.87 5.76 10.86
C ALA A 12 9.30 5.28 11.19
N ARG A 13 9.48 4.53 12.29
CA ARG A 13 10.78 4.04 12.76
C ARG A 13 10.98 2.54 12.55
N LEU A 14 10.09 1.88 11.80
CA LEU A 14 10.15 0.44 11.51
C LEU A 14 11.52 -0.03 11.00
N PRO A 15 12.23 0.71 10.10
CA PRO A 15 13.56 0.30 9.64
C PRO A 15 14.62 0.25 10.74
N LEU A 16 14.43 0.98 11.84
CA LEU A 16 15.38 0.98 12.97
C LEU A 16 15.18 -0.20 13.92
N LEU A 17 14.07 -0.94 13.80
CA LEU A 17 13.77 -2.07 14.65
C LEU A 17 14.45 -3.34 14.16
N GLU A 18 14.71 -4.27 15.08
CA GLU A 18 15.18 -5.62 14.74
C GLU A 18 14.11 -6.42 13.97
N PHE A 19 14.55 -7.45 13.25
CA PHE A 19 13.70 -8.22 12.35
C PHE A 19 12.41 -8.76 13.01
N GLU A 20 12.51 -9.38 14.19
CA GLU A 20 11.34 -9.90 14.90
C GLU A 20 10.43 -8.76 15.40
N CYS A 21 11.00 -7.65 15.89
CA CYS A 21 10.22 -6.48 16.29
C CYS A 21 9.42 -5.88 15.12
N ARG A 22 9.97 -5.86 13.90
CA ARG A 22 9.24 -5.41 12.69
C ARG A 22 8.01 -6.29 12.42
N LYS A 23 8.12 -7.60 12.64
CA LYS A 23 6.99 -8.54 12.48
C LYS A 23 5.93 -8.32 13.55
N ASP A 24 6.35 -8.13 14.80
CA ASP A 24 5.44 -7.84 15.91
C ASP A 24 4.65 -6.56 15.66
N VAL A 25 5.31 -5.49 15.21
CA VAL A 25 4.63 -4.23 14.84
C VAL A 25 3.62 -4.48 13.72
N ALA A 26 4.00 -5.20 12.66
CA ALA A 26 3.09 -5.50 11.56
C ALA A 26 1.87 -6.32 11.99
N GLN A 27 2.07 -7.29 12.89
CA GLN A 27 1.00 -8.11 13.45
C GLN A 27 0.07 -7.29 14.35
N VAL A 28 0.61 -6.43 15.21
CA VAL A 28 -0.16 -5.55 16.08
C VAL A 28 -0.98 -4.58 15.24
N PHE A 29 -0.37 -3.90 14.26
CA PHE A 29 -1.06 -3.00 13.34
C PHE A 29 -2.22 -3.71 12.63
N SER A 30 -1.96 -4.88 12.04
CA SER A 30 -2.98 -5.64 11.32
C SER A 30 -4.12 -6.09 12.25
N SER A 31 -3.78 -6.49 13.48
CA SER A 31 -4.77 -6.88 14.49
C SER A 31 -5.64 -5.71 14.93
N LEU A 32 -5.06 -4.51 15.06
CA LEU A 32 -5.79 -3.28 15.38
C LEU A 32 -6.75 -2.90 14.25
N LEU A 33 -6.35 -3.03 12.99
CA LEU A 33 -7.24 -2.76 11.85
C LEU A 33 -8.40 -3.75 11.71
N ARG A 34 -8.23 -4.98 12.19
CA ARG A 34 -9.32 -5.97 12.22
C ARG A 34 -10.28 -5.78 13.38
N LYS A 35 -9.81 -5.16 14.47
CA LYS A 35 -10.60 -4.99 15.70
C LYS A 35 -11.29 -3.63 15.70
N GLN A 36 -12.58 -3.67 16.02
CA GLN A 36 -13.47 -2.53 16.27
C GLN A 36 -13.88 -1.75 15.01
N ALA A 37 -15.19 -1.78 14.74
CA ALA A 37 -15.85 -0.80 13.89
C ALA A 37 -16.29 0.38 14.77
N GLY A 38 -16.14 1.61 14.28
CA GLY A 38 -16.55 2.82 14.98
C GLY A 38 -15.51 3.94 14.93
N GLU A 39 -15.87 5.10 15.45
CA GLU A 39 -15.10 6.36 15.36
C GLU A 39 -13.72 6.30 16.05
N HIS A 40 -13.54 5.38 17.00
CA HIS A 40 -12.29 5.22 17.74
C HIS A 40 -11.44 4.03 17.25
N SER A 41 -11.76 3.49 16.07
CA SER A 41 -11.02 2.39 15.45
C SER A 41 -9.67 2.85 14.88
N ALA A 42 -8.74 1.90 14.69
CA ALA A 42 -7.48 2.18 14.02
C ALA A 42 -7.69 2.63 12.56
N ALA A 43 -8.75 2.14 11.90
CA ALA A 43 -9.11 2.57 10.56
C ALA A 43 -9.57 4.03 10.53
N ALA A 44 -10.44 4.44 11.47
CA ALA A 44 -10.87 5.83 11.60
C ALA A 44 -9.70 6.77 11.92
N TRP A 45 -8.75 6.31 12.75
CA TRP A 45 -7.54 7.08 13.00
C TRP A 45 -6.67 7.25 11.75
N LEU A 46 -6.43 6.19 10.97
CA LEU A 46 -5.68 6.31 9.70
C LEU A 46 -6.39 7.19 8.68
N GLU A 47 -7.73 7.16 8.63
CA GLU A 47 -8.52 8.04 7.76
C GLU A 47 -8.28 9.52 8.11
N GLY A 48 -8.16 9.84 9.40
CA GLY A 48 -7.80 11.19 9.87
C GLY A 48 -6.30 11.52 9.82
N ASN A 49 -5.43 10.55 9.50
CA ASN A 49 -3.97 10.68 9.47
C ASN A 49 -3.41 10.00 8.20
N PRO A 50 -3.84 10.43 7.00
CA PRO A 50 -3.52 9.76 5.73
C PRO A 50 -2.01 9.75 5.44
N GLU A 51 -1.25 10.72 5.95
CA GLU A 51 0.20 10.80 5.78
C GLU A 51 0.93 9.56 6.27
N VAL A 52 0.39 8.87 7.29
CA VAL A 52 0.94 7.61 7.79
C VAL A 52 0.80 6.51 6.73
N LEU A 53 -0.39 6.41 6.12
CA LEU A 53 -0.67 5.44 5.07
C LEU A 53 0.18 5.70 3.83
N LEU A 54 0.33 6.97 3.44
CA LEU A 54 1.14 7.40 2.30
C LEU A 54 2.63 7.19 2.54
N ALA A 55 3.12 7.43 3.76
CA ALA A 55 4.51 7.14 4.13
C ALA A 55 4.84 5.64 3.99
N MET A 56 3.89 4.75 4.31
CA MET A 56 4.07 3.31 4.11
C MET A 56 4.20 2.94 2.63
N VAL A 57 3.49 3.62 1.72
CA VAL A 57 3.64 3.42 0.28
C VAL A 57 5.02 3.83 -0.19
N ASN A 58 5.49 5.00 0.24
CA ASN A 58 6.83 5.50 -0.11
C ASN A 58 7.95 4.60 0.43
N ALA A 59 7.71 3.89 1.53
CA ALA A 59 8.68 2.98 2.11
C ALA A 59 8.84 1.66 1.34
N TYR A 60 8.05 1.40 0.29
CA TYR A 60 8.22 0.22 -0.58
C TYR A 60 9.61 0.13 -1.22
N GLU A 61 10.25 1.28 -1.45
CA GLU A 61 11.59 1.37 -2.04
C GLU A 61 12.70 0.83 -1.12
N GLN A 62 12.40 0.54 0.16
CA GLN A 62 13.35 0.03 1.15
C GLN A 62 13.21 -1.50 1.32
N PRO A 63 14.04 -2.32 0.66
CA PRO A 63 13.82 -3.77 0.56
C PRO A 63 13.72 -4.49 1.92
N GLU A 64 14.37 -3.96 2.94
CA GLU A 64 14.45 -4.54 4.28
C GLU A 64 13.12 -4.56 5.05
N VAL A 65 12.19 -3.68 4.66
CA VAL A 65 10.92 -3.42 5.35
C VAL A 65 9.71 -3.51 4.43
N THR A 66 9.94 -3.64 3.11
CA THR A 66 8.87 -3.70 2.10
C THR A 66 7.81 -4.74 2.42
N LEU A 67 8.22 -5.96 2.83
CA LEU A 67 7.26 -7.02 3.14
C LEU A 67 6.40 -6.70 4.38
N ASN A 68 6.96 -6.00 5.37
CA ASN A 68 6.22 -5.56 6.54
C ASN A 68 5.21 -4.47 6.17
N TYR A 69 5.64 -3.44 5.42
CA TYR A 69 4.75 -2.38 4.97
C TYR A 69 3.67 -2.89 4.03
N GLY A 70 3.99 -3.80 3.12
CA GLY A 70 3.03 -4.39 2.21
C GLY A 70 1.96 -5.22 2.89
N LEU A 71 2.33 -6.02 3.91
CA LEU A 71 1.37 -6.75 4.72
C LEU A 71 0.40 -5.79 5.42
N MET A 72 0.92 -4.71 6.03
CA MET A 72 0.11 -3.71 6.71
C MET A 72 -0.77 -2.91 5.74
N LEU A 73 -0.24 -2.50 4.59
CA LEU A 73 -0.98 -1.77 3.55
C LEU A 73 -2.12 -2.62 2.99
N ARG A 74 -1.89 -3.89 2.69
CA ARG A 74 -2.95 -4.79 2.23
C ARG A 74 -4.03 -5.01 3.29
N GLU A 75 -3.68 -5.01 4.58
CA GLU A 75 -4.69 -5.01 5.65
C GLU A 75 -5.49 -3.70 5.67
N ALA A 76 -4.84 -2.54 5.49
CA ALA A 76 -5.50 -1.24 5.39
C ALA A 76 -6.46 -1.16 4.19
N ILE A 77 -6.04 -1.66 3.02
CA ILE A 77 -6.84 -1.70 1.78
C ILE A 77 -8.15 -2.47 1.96
N ARG A 78 -8.26 -3.35 2.97
CA ARG A 78 -9.54 -4.03 3.27
C ARG A 78 -10.65 -3.07 3.68
N HIS A 79 -10.30 -1.88 4.17
CA HIS A 79 -11.22 -0.79 4.50
C HIS A 79 -11.38 0.12 3.29
N GLU A 80 -12.60 0.23 2.76
CA GLU A 80 -12.91 1.00 1.53
C GLU A 80 -12.40 2.44 1.60
N ARG A 81 -12.59 3.11 2.74
CA ARG A 81 -12.16 4.50 2.95
C ARG A 81 -10.65 4.68 2.86
N LEU A 82 -9.87 3.73 3.40
CA LEU A 82 -8.40 3.78 3.32
C LEU A 82 -7.92 3.46 1.91
N ALA A 83 -8.58 2.53 1.22
CA ALA A 83 -8.30 2.25 -0.19
C ALA A 83 -8.57 3.46 -1.07
N LEU A 84 -9.66 4.21 -0.82
CA LEU A 84 -9.96 5.46 -1.52
C LEU A 84 -8.85 6.50 -1.33
N ILE A 85 -8.34 6.69 -0.11
CA ILE A 85 -7.21 7.59 0.13
C ILE A 85 -6.00 7.22 -0.77
N LEU A 86 -5.69 5.93 -0.88
CA LEU A 86 -4.58 5.45 -1.71
C LEU A 86 -4.85 5.63 -3.21
N LEU A 87 -6.04 5.29 -3.68
CA LEU A 87 -6.44 5.42 -5.08
C LEU A 87 -6.34 6.87 -5.56
N TRP A 88 -6.89 7.79 -4.77
CA TRP A 88 -7.00 9.21 -5.14
C TRP A 88 -5.73 10.01 -4.85
N HIS A 89 -4.74 9.40 -4.19
CA HIS A 89 -3.45 10.02 -4.00
C HIS A 89 -2.55 9.78 -5.23
N ASP A 90 -2.39 10.85 -6.00
CA ASP A 90 -1.65 10.94 -7.26
C ASP A 90 -0.30 10.19 -7.31
N PRO A 91 0.61 10.32 -6.33
CA PRO A 91 1.88 9.59 -6.33
C PRO A 91 1.77 8.08 -6.10
N THR A 92 0.68 7.56 -5.55
CA THR A 92 0.59 6.16 -5.09
C THR A 92 0.92 5.17 -6.20
N PHE A 93 0.31 5.32 -7.37
CA PHE A 93 0.55 4.42 -8.50
C PHE A 93 1.93 4.62 -9.12
N ALA A 94 2.45 5.84 -9.17
CA ALA A 94 3.80 6.09 -9.64
C ALA A 94 4.84 5.34 -8.78
N THR A 95 4.70 5.38 -7.45
CA THR A 95 5.58 4.64 -6.52
C THR A 95 5.39 3.13 -6.64
N LEU A 96 4.15 2.62 -6.71
CA LEU A 96 3.94 1.18 -6.87
C LEU A 96 4.48 0.67 -8.21
N PHE A 97 4.28 1.41 -9.29
CA PHE A 97 4.77 1.06 -10.63
C PHE A 97 6.29 1.14 -10.75
N SER A 98 6.96 2.08 -10.07
CA SER A 98 8.43 2.06 -9.99
C SER A 98 8.92 0.81 -9.25
N CYS A 99 8.25 0.43 -8.16
CA CYS A 99 8.61 -0.76 -7.38
C CYS A 99 8.39 -2.07 -8.14
N LEU A 100 7.42 -2.12 -9.04
CA LEU A 100 7.17 -3.24 -9.96
C LEU A 100 8.34 -3.52 -10.92
N GLU A 101 9.17 -2.52 -11.21
CA GLU A 101 10.36 -2.64 -12.04
C GLU A 101 11.64 -2.88 -11.21
N SER A 102 11.52 -3.04 -9.89
CA SER A 102 12.66 -3.26 -9.01
C SER A 102 13.40 -4.56 -9.35
N ALA A 103 14.74 -4.51 -9.27
CA ALA A 103 15.59 -5.69 -9.36
C ALA A 103 15.44 -6.63 -8.14
N HIS A 104 14.91 -6.12 -7.02
CA HIS A 104 14.60 -6.91 -5.84
C HIS A 104 13.26 -7.60 -6.02
N PHE A 105 13.29 -8.92 -6.20
CA PHE A 105 12.09 -9.73 -6.42
C PHE A 105 11.03 -9.53 -5.33
N ASP A 106 11.43 -9.46 -4.05
CA ASP A 106 10.50 -9.29 -2.94
C ASP A 106 9.76 -7.95 -3.02
N VAL A 107 10.45 -6.88 -3.44
CA VAL A 107 9.84 -5.55 -3.64
C VAL A 107 8.84 -5.59 -4.78
N ALA A 108 9.25 -6.09 -5.95
CA ALA A 108 8.41 -6.12 -7.14
C ALA A 108 7.17 -7.02 -6.95
N SER A 109 7.36 -8.21 -6.38
CA SER A 109 6.29 -9.18 -6.12
C SER A 109 5.27 -8.65 -5.11
N ASP A 110 5.74 -8.01 -4.04
CA ASP A 110 4.86 -7.47 -3.01
C ASP A 110 4.12 -6.20 -3.50
N ALA A 111 4.80 -5.33 -4.25
CA ALA A 111 4.18 -4.16 -4.89
C ALA A 111 3.09 -4.58 -5.87
N PHE A 112 3.33 -5.63 -6.66
CA PHE A 112 2.31 -6.22 -7.54
C PHE A 112 1.11 -6.72 -6.76
N ALA A 113 1.32 -7.46 -5.66
CA ALA A 113 0.24 -7.98 -4.84
C ALA A 113 -0.63 -6.86 -4.26
N THR A 114 -0.01 -5.77 -3.80
CA THR A 114 -0.69 -4.59 -3.25
C THR A 114 -1.42 -3.80 -4.32
N CYS A 115 -0.79 -3.54 -5.48
CA CYS A 115 -1.40 -2.87 -6.61
C CYS A 115 -2.64 -3.63 -7.11
N ARG A 116 -2.51 -4.96 -7.28
CA ARG A 116 -3.64 -5.82 -7.66
C ARG A 116 -4.77 -5.75 -6.63
N ASP A 117 -4.47 -5.84 -5.35
CA ASP A 117 -5.50 -5.79 -4.30
C ASP A 117 -6.23 -4.44 -4.31
N LEU A 118 -5.48 -3.33 -4.40
CA LEU A 118 -6.01 -1.98 -4.49
C LEU A 118 -6.94 -1.79 -5.70
N LEU A 119 -6.57 -2.32 -6.86
CA LEU A 119 -7.32 -2.21 -8.12
C LEU A 119 -8.46 -3.22 -8.28
N THR A 120 -8.62 -4.20 -7.38
CA THR A 120 -9.62 -5.27 -7.60
C THR A 120 -10.56 -5.49 -6.42
N ARG A 121 -10.24 -5.00 -5.23
CA ARG A 121 -11.03 -5.25 -4.03
C ARG A 121 -12.37 -4.49 -4.03
N HIS A 122 -12.32 -3.16 -4.10
CA HIS A 122 -13.50 -2.30 -3.99
C HIS A 122 -13.97 -1.87 -5.37
N LYS A 123 -14.60 -2.80 -6.10
CA LYS A 123 -14.92 -2.67 -7.54
C LYS A 123 -15.61 -1.36 -7.92
N ALA A 124 -16.56 -0.88 -7.11
CA ALA A 124 -17.27 0.36 -7.38
C ALA A 124 -16.33 1.57 -7.33
N CYS A 125 -15.56 1.71 -6.24
CA CYS A 125 -14.58 2.78 -6.06
C CYS A 125 -13.50 2.76 -7.14
N VAL A 126 -12.99 1.57 -7.49
CA VAL A 126 -11.98 1.44 -8.53
C VAL A 126 -12.55 1.79 -9.90
N ALA A 127 -13.78 1.38 -10.21
CA ALA A 127 -14.41 1.75 -11.48
C ALA A 127 -14.55 3.27 -11.62
N THR A 128 -15.00 3.97 -10.57
CA THR A 128 -15.06 5.43 -10.55
C THR A 128 -13.67 6.04 -10.74
N PHE A 129 -12.68 5.59 -9.97
CA PHE A 129 -11.31 6.09 -10.09
C PHE A 129 -10.75 5.91 -11.52
N LEU A 130 -10.89 4.73 -12.12
CA LEU A 130 -10.37 4.45 -13.47
C LEU A 130 -11.12 5.24 -14.56
N GLN A 131 -12.39 5.57 -14.34
CA GLN A 131 -13.15 6.43 -15.26
C GLN A 131 -12.67 7.88 -15.19
N GLU A 132 -12.46 8.41 -13.99
CA GLU A 132 -12.06 9.80 -13.79
C GLU A 132 -10.57 10.06 -14.07
N HIS A 133 -9.72 9.05 -13.91
CA HIS A 133 -8.27 9.15 -14.10
C HIS A 133 -7.74 8.32 -15.27
N TYR A 134 -8.62 7.98 -16.24
CA TYR A 134 -8.33 7.05 -17.33
C TYR A 134 -6.99 7.34 -18.03
N ASP A 135 -6.84 8.53 -18.60
CA ASP A 135 -5.69 8.87 -19.44
C ASP A 135 -4.38 8.73 -18.68
N ARG A 136 -4.30 9.37 -17.51
CA ARG A 136 -3.09 9.36 -16.67
C ARG A 136 -2.75 7.96 -16.16
N PHE A 137 -3.75 7.22 -15.67
CA PHE A 137 -3.52 5.89 -15.14
C PHE A 137 -3.03 4.93 -16.23
N PHE A 138 -3.72 4.91 -17.37
CA PHE A 138 -3.37 3.99 -18.46
C PHE A 138 -2.11 4.39 -19.21
N GLU A 139 -1.76 5.68 -19.29
CA GLU A 139 -0.44 6.11 -19.78
C GLU A 139 0.68 5.46 -18.97
N GLN A 140 0.59 5.53 -17.63
CA GLN A 140 1.58 4.91 -16.75
C GLN A 140 1.54 3.38 -16.80
N TYR A 141 0.34 2.80 -16.81
CA TYR A 141 0.16 1.35 -16.86
C TYR A 141 0.70 0.73 -18.16
N MET A 142 0.54 1.43 -19.29
CA MET A 142 1.04 0.96 -20.59
C MET A 142 2.56 0.81 -20.59
N MET A 143 3.30 1.63 -19.82
CA MET A 143 4.75 1.46 -19.66
C MET A 143 5.08 0.07 -19.09
N LEU A 144 4.32 -0.40 -18.09
CA LEU A 144 4.50 -1.73 -17.50
C LEU A 144 4.18 -2.86 -18.49
N VAL A 145 3.12 -2.70 -19.29
CA VAL A 145 2.73 -3.66 -20.33
C VAL A 145 3.79 -3.78 -21.43
N THR A 146 4.49 -2.69 -21.71
CA THR A 146 5.60 -2.64 -22.68
C THR A 146 6.98 -2.88 -22.05
N SER A 147 7.04 -3.20 -20.76
CA SER A 147 8.30 -3.34 -20.02
C SER A 147 9.22 -4.41 -20.62
N THR A 148 10.52 -4.17 -20.53
CA THR A 148 11.56 -5.15 -20.88
C THR A 148 11.71 -6.22 -19.79
N ASN A 149 11.23 -5.97 -18.58
CA ASN A 149 11.14 -6.96 -17.51
C ASN A 149 10.03 -7.95 -17.83
N TYR A 150 10.41 -9.18 -18.19
CA TYR A 150 9.46 -10.24 -18.57
C TYR A 150 8.43 -10.53 -17.47
N VAL A 151 8.82 -10.51 -16.20
CA VAL A 151 7.91 -10.79 -15.09
C VAL A 151 6.88 -9.67 -14.97
N THR A 152 7.34 -8.42 -14.96
CA THR A 152 6.46 -7.24 -14.87
C THR A 152 5.50 -7.19 -16.05
N LYS A 153 6.01 -7.30 -17.28
CA LYS A 153 5.20 -7.37 -18.49
C LYS A 153 4.15 -8.48 -18.43
N ARG A 154 4.54 -9.70 -18.05
CA ARG A 154 3.62 -10.84 -17.99
C ARG A 154 2.56 -10.66 -16.92
N GLN A 155 2.89 -10.09 -15.77
CA GLN A 155 1.96 -9.90 -14.67
C GLN A 155 1.00 -8.74 -14.93
N SER A 156 1.45 -7.66 -15.57
CA SER A 156 0.59 -6.54 -15.99
C SER A 156 -0.37 -6.87 -17.14
N LEU A 157 -0.10 -7.94 -17.90
CA LEU A 157 -1.00 -8.43 -18.96
C LEU A 157 -2.08 -9.40 -18.45
N LYS A 158 -1.99 -9.89 -17.20
CA LYS A 158 -2.89 -10.89 -16.62
C LYS A 158 -4.01 -10.25 -15.82
#